data_AF-A0A5C9E1R2-F1
#
_entry.id   AF-A0A5C9E1R2-F1
#
_cell.length_a   1.000
_cell.length_b   1.000
_cell.length_c   1.000
_cell.angle_alpha   90.00
_cell.angle_beta   90.00
_cell.angle_gamma   90.00
#
_symmetry.space_group_name_H-M   'P 1'
#
loop_
_entity.id
_entity.type
_entity.pdbx_description
1 polymer ?
#
loop_
_entity_poly.entity_id
_entity_poly.type
_entity_poly.pdbx_seq_one_letter_code
_entity_poly.pdbx_strand_id
1 'polypeptide(L)'
;MKESRVWLGVFLGVVVGACAFIAYLIPFGTAFNDGNRLLSIFLGMLGGTSLGEYFKKRNNEKSGRALSDDLVDELTVNQELLREEIPLRKGFWILGIRSGRAEYLPEPERKMLWETYSRITHYNDEIQRLHWSNLGIQDIGEDAPLRGELTKLQEEIYSHIEQFLKMKGGGG
;
A
#
# COMPACT_ATOMS: atom_id res chain seq x y z
N MET A 1 -12.60 7.62 -2.69
CA MET A 1 -13.69 8.50 -3.21
C MET A 1 -13.52 10.00 -2.90
N LYS A 2 -13.06 10.42 -1.71
CA LYS A 2 -12.93 11.86 -1.36
C LYS A 2 -11.96 12.63 -2.26
N GLU A 3 -10.81 12.04 -2.56
CA GLU A 3 -9.77 12.64 -3.40
C GLU A 3 -10.23 12.90 -4.85
N SER A 4 -11.02 11.98 -5.43
CA SER A 4 -11.59 12.15 -6.77
C SER A 4 -12.58 13.31 -6.86
N ARG A 5 -13.27 13.65 -5.75
CA ARG A 5 -14.17 14.82 -5.68
C ARG A 5 -13.40 16.13 -5.57
N VAL A 6 -12.26 16.13 -4.87
CA VAL A 6 -11.36 17.30 -4.81
C VAL A 6 -10.80 17.58 -6.20
N TRP A 7 -10.32 16.57 -6.91
CA TRP A 7 -9.85 16.70 -8.28
C TRP A 7 -10.97 17.15 -9.23
N LEU A 8 -12.19 16.66 -9.06
CA LEU A 8 -13.35 17.13 -9.83
C LEU A 8 -13.64 18.62 -9.57
N GLY A 9 -13.50 19.08 -8.33
CA GLY A 9 -13.68 20.49 -7.94
C GLY A 9 -12.58 21.39 -8.50
N VAL A 10 -11.32 20.95 -8.44
CA VAL A 10 -10.19 21.64 -9.07
C VAL A 10 -10.43 21.75 -10.58
N PHE A 11 -10.89 20.66 -11.21
CA PHE A 11 -11.23 20.65 -12.64
C PHE A 11 -12.34 21.64 -12.97
N LEU A 12 -13.42 21.65 -12.19
CA LEU A 12 -14.54 22.57 -12.38
C LEU A 12 -14.10 24.03 -12.22
N GLY A 13 -13.27 24.32 -11.21
CA GLY A 13 -12.76 25.66 -10.94
C GLY A 13 -11.87 26.18 -12.07
N VAL A 14 -11.02 25.32 -12.63
CA VAL A 14 -10.14 25.69 -13.74
C VAL A 14 -10.93 25.93 -15.04
N VAL A 15 -11.93 25.09 -15.34
CA VAL A 15 -12.82 25.28 -16.50
C VAL A 15 -13.62 26.58 -16.37
N VAL A 16 -14.24 26.83 -15.22
CA VAL A 16 -15.02 28.06 -14.98
C VAL A 16 -14.11 29.29 -15.02
N GLY A 17 -12.93 29.22 -14.41
CA GLY A 17 -11.95 30.30 -14.43
C GLY A 17 -11.46 30.64 -15.84
N ALA A 18 -11.20 29.62 -16.66
CA ALA A 18 -10.80 29.80 -18.05
C ALA A 18 -11.92 30.42 -18.91
N CYS A 19 -13.17 29.98 -18.73
CA CYS A 19 -14.34 30.57 -19.39
C CYS A 19 -14.54 32.05 -18.97
N ALA A 20 -14.38 32.36 -17.68
CA ALA A 20 -14.50 33.72 -17.17
C ALA A 20 -13.39 34.65 -17.69
N PHE A 21 -12.15 34.14 -17.77
CA PHE A 21 -11.01 34.86 -18.31
C PHE A 21 -11.20 35.19 -19.80
N ILE A 22 -11.73 34.25 -20.58
CA ILE A 22 -12.07 34.49 -22.00
C ILE A 22 -13.16 35.55 -22.10
N ALA A 23 -14.25 35.42 -21.33
CA ALA A 23 -15.34 36.38 -21.34
C ALA A 23 -14.87 37.81 -21.01
N TYR A 24 -13.88 37.95 -20.12
CA TYR A 24 -13.24 39.22 -19.78
C TYR A 24 -12.37 39.80 -20.92
N LEU A 25 -11.78 38.96 -21.76
CA LEU A 25 -10.90 39.39 -22.86
C LEU A 25 -11.65 39.78 -24.15
N ILE A 26 -12.90 39.30 -24.34
CA ILE A 26 -13.76 39.63 -25.50
C ILE A 26 -13.90 41.16 -25.76
N PRO A 27 -14.08 42.03 -24.76
CA PRO A 27 -14.26 43.48 -24.97
C PRO A 27 -13.00 44.21 -25.44
N PHE A 28 -11.81 43.63 -25.26
CA PHE A 28 -10.54 44.30 -25.55
C PHE A 28 -10.06 44.14 -26.99
N GLY A 29 -10.83 43.46 -27.86
CA GLY A 29 -10.58 43.39 -29.31
C GLY A 29 -9.29 42.66 -29.73
N THR A 30 -8.40 42.35 -28.80
CA THR A 30 -7.21 41.57 -29.01
C THR A 30 -7.51 40.08 -28.86
N ALA A 31 -7.11 39.29 -29.85
CA ALA A 31 -6.80 37.88 -29.67
C ALA A 31 -7.99 36.91 -29.42
N PHE A 32 -9.09 37.00 -30.18
CA PHE A 32 -10.09 35.91 -30.17
C PHE A 32 -9.48 34.58 -30.65
N ASN A 33 -8.63 34.62 -31.69
CA ASN A 33 -7.92 33.43 -32.20
C ASN A 33 -6.80 32.96 -31.26
N ASP A 34 -5.94 33.86 -30.76
CA ASP A 34 -4.85 33.46 -29.86
C ASP A 34 -5.36 33.07 -28.47
N GLY A 35 -6.44 33.69 -27.99
CA GLY A 35 -7.15 33.30 -26.76
C GLY A 35 -7.78 31.91 -26.87
N ASN A 36 -8.46 31.60 -27.98
CA ASN A 36 -8.97 30.24 -28.24
C ASN A 36 -7.85 29.20 -28.38
N ARG A 37 -6.72 29.58 -28.97
CA ARG A 37 -5.54 28.72 -29.10
C ARG A 37 -4.90 28.43 -27.74
N LEU A 38 -4.71 29.46 -26.90
CA LEU A 38 -4.20 29.31 -25.54
C LEU A 38 -5.14 28.49 -24.66
N LEU A 39 -6.46 28.69 -24.78
CA LEU A 39 -7.45 27.88 -24.08
C LEU A 39 -7.36 26.42 -24.49
N SER A 40 -7.26 26.14 -25.78
CA SER A 40 -7.18 24.77 -26.29
C SER A 40 -5.89 24.07 -25.87
N ILE A 41 -4.76 24.78 -25.84
CA ILE A 41 -3.48 24.27 -25.30
C ILE A 41 -3.62 23.97 -23.80
N PHE A 42 -4.22 24.89 -23.04
CA PHE A 42 -4.40 24.73 -21.61
C PHE A 42 -5.35 23.58 -21.25
N LEU A 43 -6.50 23.47 -21.94
CA LEU A 43 -7.43 22.34 -21.81
C LEU A 43 -6.79 21.02 -22.25
N GLY A 44 -5.98 21.03 -23.32
CA GLY A 44 -5.21 19.88 -23.76
C GLY A 44 -4.18 19.41 -22.72
N MET A 45 -3.44 20.35 -22.12
CA MET A 45 -2.47 20.07 -21.06
C MET A 45 -3.15 19.51 -19.80
N LEU A 46 -4.27 20.10 -19.38
CA LEU A 46 -5.06 19.65 -18.22
C LEU A 46 -5.73 18.30 -18.47
N GLY A 47 -6.28 18.09 -19.66
CA GLY A 47 -6.86 16.82 -20.06
C GLY A 47 -5.79 15.72 -20.07
N GLY A 48 -4.64 15.98 -20.68
CA GLY A 48 -3.51 15.06 -20.73
C GLY A 48 -2.95 14.70 -19.35
N THR A 49 -2.74 15.69 -18.47
CA THR A 49 -2.27 15.44 -17.10
C THR A 49 -3.31 14.70 -16.25
N SER A 50 -4.58 15.06 -16.34
CA SER A 50 -5.65 14.39 -15.59
C SER A 50 -5.85 12.94 -16.05
N LEU A 51 -5.81 12.68 -17.36
CA LEU A 51 -5.84 11.32 -17.92
C LEU A 51 -4.60 10.53 -17.48
N GLY A 52 -3.41 11.15 -17.52
CA GLY A 52 -2.17 10.55 -17.05
C GLY A 52 -2.25 10.11 -15.58
N GLU A 53 -2.70 11.00 -14.70
CA GLU A 53 -2.89 10.69 -13.27
C GLU A 53 -3.99 9.64 -13.03
N TYR A 54 -5.09 9.69 -13.79
CA TYR A 54 -6.14 8.66 -13.74
C TYR A 54 -5.60 7.27 -14.12
N PHE A 55 -4.85 7.17 -15.23
CA PHE A 55 -4.27 5.90 -15.66
C PHE A 55 -3.19 5.39 -14.71
N LYS A 56 -2.34 6.28 -14.17
CA LYS A 56 -1.38 5.92 -13.11
C LYS A 56 -2.11 5.35 -11.90
N LYS A 57 -3.14 6.05 -11.40
CA LYS A 57 -3.93 5.58 -10.25
C LYS A 57 -4.56 4.23 -10.52
N ARG A 58 -5.19 4.04 -11.68
CA ARG A 58 -5.81 2.77 -12.06
C ARG A 58 -4.80 1.63 -12.19
N ASN A 59 -3.61 1.90 -12.75
CA ASN A 59 -2.56 0.90 -12.88
C ASN A 59 -1.93 0.54 -11.52
N ASN A 60 -1.81 1.53 -10.65
CA ASN A 60 -1.28 1.35 -9.30
C ASN A 60 -2.28 0.62 -8.39
N GLU A 61 -3.59 0.88 -8.53
CA GLU A 61 -4.65 0.08 -7.88
C GLU A 61 -4.61 -1.39 -8.31
N LYS A 62 -4.39 -1.67 -9.61
CA LYS A 62 -4.16 -3.05 -10.08
C LYS A 62 -2.90 -3.66 -9.47
N SER A 63 -1.83 -2.88 -9.36
CA SER A 63 -0.57 -3.32 -8.74
C SER A 63 -0.72 -3.59 -7.25
N GLY A 64 -1.55 -2.80 -6.54
CA GLY A 64 -1.91 -3.04 -5.14
C GLY A 64 -2.72 -4.32 -4.96
N ARG A 65 -3.65 -4.63 -5.88
CA ARG A 65 -4.39 -5.91 -5.86
C ARG A 65 -3.48 -7.11 -6.10
N ALA A 66 -2.61 -7.05 -7.11
CA ALA A 66 -1.64 -8.12 -7.36
C ALA A 66 -0.73 -8.36 -6.14
N LEU A 67 -0.27 -7.28 -5.49
CA LEU A 67 0.47 -7.39 -4.23
C LEU A 67 -0.36 -8.07 -3.14
N SER A 68 -1.65 -7.75 -3.03
CA SER A 68 -2.52 -8.38 -2.05
C SER A 68 -2.64 -9.89 -2.28
N ASP A 69 -2.72 -10.33 -3.53
CA ASP A 69 -2.85 -11.75 -3.87
C ASP A 69 -1.53 -12.48 -3.55
N ASP A 70 -0.39 -11.90 -3.94
CA ASP A 70 0.93 -12.46 -3.60
C ASP A 70 1.14 -12.54 -2.08
N LEU A 71 0.65 -11.56 -1.32
CA LEU A 71 0.72 -11.56 0.15
C LEU A 71 -0.13 -12.66 0.78
N VAL A 72 -1.26 -13.02 0.18
CA VAL A 72 -2.10 -14.15 0.65
C VAL A 72 -1.31 -15.45 0.52
N ASP A 73 -0.69 -15.69 -0.63
CA ASP A 73 0.10 -16.90 -0.87
C ASP A 73 1.27 -17.03 0.12
N GLU A 74 2.01 -15.94 0.33
CA GLU A 74 3.13 -15.89 1.29
C GLU A 74 2.67 -16.10 2.74
N LEU A 75 1.50 -15.56 3.10
CA LEU A 75 0.90 -15.74 4.41
C LEU A 75 0.46 -17.18 4.66
N THR A 76 -0.10 -17.84 3.65
CA THR A 76 -0.46 -19.25 3.72
C THR A 76 0.77 -20.13 3.93
N VAL A 77 1.87 -19.89 3.20
CA VAL A 77 3.13 -20.61 3.43
C VAL A 77 3.66 -20.35 4.84
N ASN A 78 3.61 -19.12 5.34
CA ASN A 78 4.05 -18.80 6.69
C ASN A 78 3.19 -19.49 7.78
N GLN A 79 1.90 -19.75 7.53
CA GLN A 79 1.08 -20.55 8.47
C GLN A 79 1.55 -21.99 8.57
N GLU A 80 2.02 -22.58 7.48
CA GLU A 80 2.61 -23.92 7.49
C GLU A 80 3.94 -23.92 8.26
N LEU A 81 4.81 -22.95 7.98
CA LEU A 81 6.12 -22.81 8.65
C LEU A 81 6.02 -22.54 10.15
N LEU A 82 4.99 -21.81 10.60
CA LEU A 82 4.72 -21.58 12.02
C LEU A 82 4.54 -22.90 12.79
N ARG A 83 3.96 -23.94 12.16
CA ARG A 83 3.75 -25.26 12.79
C ARG A 83 5.04 -26.05 12.92
N GLU A 84 6.05 -25.72 12.12
CA GLU A 84 7.33 -26.41 12.07
C GLU A 84 8.41 -25.73 12.92
N GLU A 85 8.09 -24.64 13.63
CA GLU A 85 9.03 -23.82 14.41
C GLU A 85 10.20 -23.26 13.56
N ILE A 86 9.97 -23.08 12.26
CA ILE A 86 10.98 -22.58 11.30
C ILE A 86 10.88 -21.04 11.20
N PRO A 87 11.99 -20.32 10.94
CA PRO A 87 11.95 -18.90 10.60
C PRO A 87 11.01 -18.61 9.41
N LEU A 88 10.19 -17.57 9.56
CA LEU A 88 9.18 -17.20 8.58
C LEU A 88 9.78 -16.43 7.40
N ARG A 89 9.15 -16.51 6.24
CA ARG A 89 9.59 -15.82 5.03
C ARG A 89 9.28 -14.32 5.14
N LYS A 90 10.33 -13.49 5.05
CA LYS A 90 10.28 -12.01 5.09
C LYS A 90 10.40 -11.34 3.72
N GLY A 91 10.88 -12.08 2.69
CA GLY A 91 11.35 -11.50 1.43
C GLY A 91 10.29 -10.71 0.66
N PHE A 92 9.07 -11.23 0.61
CA PHE A 92 7.97 -10.62 -0.14
C PHE A 92 7.40 -9.37 0.55
N TRP A 93 7.38 -9.36 1.89
CA TRP A 93 6.91 -8.24 2.70
C TRP A 93 7.73 -6.98 2.48
N ILE A 94 9.05 -7.13 2.45
CA ILE A 94 9.99 -6.01 2.25
C ILE A 94 9.79 -5.41 0.86
N LEU A 95 9.56 -6.22 -0.18
CA LEU A 95 9.37 -5.74 -1.54
C LEU A 95 7.99 -5.11 -1.76
N GLY A 96 6.93 -5.70 -1.21
CA GLY A 96 5.57 -5.17 -1.33
C GLY A 96 5.35 -3.88 -0.56
N ILE A 97 5.83 -3.83 0.68
CA ILE A 97 5.64 -2.69 1.56
C ILE A 97 6.56 -1.52 1.18
N ARG A 98 7.84 -1.78 0.83
CA ARG A 98 8.79 -0.70 0.46
C ARG A 98 8.67 -0.21 -0.97
N SER A 99 7.96 -0.92 -1.86
CA SER A 99 7.75 -0.48 -3.25
C SER A 99 6.68 0.61 -3.41
N GLY A 100 6.06 1.08 -2.32
CA GLY A 100 4.95 2.03 -2.35
C GLY A 100 3.63 1.41 -2.84
N ARG A 101 3.64 0.15 -3.29
CA ARG A 101 2.42 -0.55 -3.77
C ARG A 101 1.42 -0.81 -2.65
N ALA A 102 1.89 -0.98 -1.42
CA ALA A 102 1.05 -1.12 -0.23
C ALA A 102 0.18 0.11 0.04
N GLU A 103 0.54 1.31 -0.46
CA GLU A 103 -0.26 2.52 -0.30
C GLU A 103 -1.63 2.42 -1.00
N TYR A 104 -1.71 1.60 -2.04
CA TYR A 104 -2.93 1.38 -2.82
C TYR A 104 -3.84 0.28 -2.24
N LEU A 105 -3.43 -0.36 -1.13
CA LEU A 105 -4.29 -1.27 -0.38
C LEU A 105 -5.30 -0.47 0.46
N PRO A 106 -6.53 -0.99 0.66
CA PRO A 106 -7.47 -0.46 1.64
C PRO A 106 -6.82 -0.28 3.01
N GLU A 107 -7.16 0.82 3.70
CA GLU A 107 -6.60 1.17 5.02
C GLU A 107 -6.62 0.02 6.04
N PRO A 108 -7.74 -0.74 6.20
CA PRO A 108 -7.78 -1.82 7.17
C PRO A 108 -6.78 -2.94 6.86
N GLU A 109 -6.65 -3.28 5.57
CA GLU A 109 -5.72 -4.31 5.12
C GLU A 109 -4.28 -3.87 5.30
N ARG A 110 -3.97 -2.62 4.91
CA ARG A 110 -2.64 -2.05 5.05
C ARG A 110 -2.18 -2.01 6.50
N LYS A 111 -3.06 -1.60 7.42
CA LYS A 111 -2.75 -1.57 8.86
C LYS A 111 -2.44 -2.96 9.40
N MET A 112 -3.29 -3.93 9.09
CA MET A 112 -3.12 -5.32 9.52
C MET A 112 -1.86 -5.97 8.94
N LEU A 113 -1.50 -5.65 7.69
CA LEU A 113 -0.24 -6.10 7.09
C LEU A 113 0.96 -5.55 7.84
N TRP A 114 0.97 -4.26 8.18
CA TRP A 114 2.06 -3.67 8.96
C TRP A 114 2.22 -4.30 10.34
N GLU A 115 1.11 -4.55 11.03
CA GLU A 115 1.11 -5.23 12.33
C GLU A 115 1.64 -6.67 12.21
N THR A 116 1.18 -7.41 11.20
CA THR A 116 1.62 -8.80 10.95
C THR A 116 3.11 -8.85 10.61
N TYR A 117 3.60 -7.94 9.77
CA TYR A 117 5.02 -7.82 9.43
C TYR A 117 5.90 -7.57 10.66
N SER A 118 5.48 -6.65 11.54
CA SER A 118 6.22 -6.34 12.77
C SER A 118 6.34 -7.57 13.67
N ARG A 119 5.24 -8.32 13.84
CA ARG A 119 5.21 -9.55 14.65
C ARG A 119 6.07 -10.66 14.05
N ILE A 120 5.96 -10.90 12.73
CA ILE A 120 6.84 -11.84 12.00
C ILE A 120 8.31 -11.45 12.17
N THR A 121 8.59 -10.15 12.14
CA THR A 121 9.97 -9.65 12.32
C THR A 121 10.50 -10.00 13.69
N HIS A 122 9.73 -9.69 14.73
CA HIS A 122 10.08 -10.02 16.11
C HIS A 122 10.26 -11.52 16.31
N TYR A 123 9.33 -12.35 15.81
CA TYR A 123 9.41 -13.81 15.93
C TYR A 123 10.70 -14.38 15.32
N ASN A 124 11.04 -13.96 14.10
CA ASN A 124 12.27 -14.44 13.45
C ASN A 124 13.52 -14.01 14.22
N ASP A 125 13.54 -12.81 14.79
CA ASP A 125 14.68 -12.32 15.55
C ASP A 125 14.85 -13.13 16.85
N GLU A 126 13.75 -13.49 17.51
CA GLU A 126 13.77 -14.35 18.71
C GLU A 126 14.16 -15.81 18.39
N ILE A 127 13.64 -16.41 17.31
CA ILE A 127 14.05 -17.74 16.86
C ILE A 127 15.55 -17.77 16.49
N GLN A 128 16.04 -16.71 15.84
CA GLN A 128 17.45 -16.60 15.48
C GLN A 128 18.35 -16.49 16.71
N ARG A 129 17.95 -15.70 17.72
CA ARG A 129 18.67 -15.62 19.01
C ARG A 129 18.72 -16.97 19.71
N LEU A 130 17.59 -17.68 19.80
CA LEU A 130 17.54 -19.03 20.37
C LEU A 130 18.45 -20.00 19.62
N HIS A 131 18.44 -19.95 18.28
CA HIS A 131 19.28 -20.81 17.47
C HIS A 131 20.77 -20.55 17.73
N TRP A 132 21.20 -19.28 17.78
CA TRP A 132 22.59 -18.92 18.09
C TRP A 132 23.04 -19.30 19.50
N SER A 133 22.13 -19.24 20.47
CA SER A 133 22.37 -19.74 21.82
C SER A 133 22.54 -21.25 21.88
N ASN A 134 21.65 -21.99 21.21
CA ASN A 134 21.75 -23.45 21.13
C ASN A 134 23.06 -23.92 20.46
N LEU A 135 23.63 -23.11 19.58
CA LEU A 135 24.92 -23.35 18.95
C LEU A 135 26.12 -22.90 19.81
N GLY A 136 25.89 -22.32 20.99
CA GLY A 136 26.93 -21.80 21.87
C GLY A 136 27.68 -20.58 21.33
N ILE A 137 27.12 -19.91 20.30
CA ILE A 137 27.72 -18.76 19.63
C ILE A 137 27.46 -17.47 20.41
N GLN A 138 26.32 -17.38 21.11
CA GLN A 138 25.90 -16.20 21.83
C GLN A 138 25.29 -16.57 23.18
N ASP A 139 25.83 -16.01 24.28
CA ASP A 139 25.24 -16.16 25.60
C ASP A 139 24.11 -15.15 25.76
N ILE A 140 22.86 -15.62 25.70
CA ILE A 140 21.65 -14.78 25.83
C ILE A 140 21.20 -14.63 27.29
N GLY A 141 21.92 -15.20 28.27
CA GLY A 141 21.57 -15.07 29.68
C GLY A 141 20.14 -15.55 30.01
N GLU A 142 19.61 -15.12 31.16
CA GLU A 142 18.20 -15.38 31.56
C GLU A 142 17.16 -14.68 30.66
N ASP A 143 17.60 -13.84 29.70
CA ASP A 143 16.76 -13.08 28.77
C ASP A 143 16.36 -13.87 27.51
N ALA A 144 16.68 -15.17 27.44
CA ALA A 144 16.17 -16.04 26.40
C ALA A 144 14.62 -16.11 26.50
N PRO A 145 13.87 -15.85 25.41
CA PRO A 145 12.42 -15.89 25.46
C PRO A 145 11.98 -17.26 25.97
N LEU A 146 11.18 -17.27 27.03
CA LEU A 146 10.60 -18.51 27.54
C LEU A 146 9.83 -19.17 26.40
N ARG A 147 9.94 -20.50 26.23
CA ARG A 147 9.18 -21.21 25.18
C ARG A 147 7.70 -20.81 25.14
N GLY A 148 7.09 -20.51 26.29
CA GLY A 148 5.72 -20.02 26.38
C GLY A 148 5.47 -18.65 25.73
N GLU A 149 6.43 -17.73 25.75
CA GLU A 149 6.33 -16.44 25.08
C GLU A 149 6.39 -16.59 23.57
N LEU A 150 7.22 -17.50 23.06
CA LEU A 150 7.28 -17.82 21.64
C LEU A 150 6.01 -18.52 21.16
N THR A 151 5.47 -19.47 21.92
CA THR A 151 4.19 -20.11 21.60
C THR A 151 3.07 -19.06 21.55
N LYS A 152 3.04 -18.14 22.51
CA LYS A 152 2.07 -17.03 22.50
C LYS A 152 2.25 -16.13 21.27
N LEU A 153 3.48 -15.80 20.90
CA LEU A 153 3.76 -15.00 19.71
C LEU A 153 3.37 -15.73 18.42
N GLN A 154 3.59 -17.04 18.33
CA GLN A 154 3.13 -17.88 17.22
C GLN A 154 1.60 -17.87 17.10
N GLU A 155 0.87 -18.04 18.21
CA GLU A 155 -0.60 -17.97 18.24
C GLU A 155 -1.12 -16.59 17.80
N GLU A 156 -0.48 -15.51 18.28
CA GLU A 156 -0.83 -14.15 17.89
C GLU A 156 -0.61 -13.89 16.40
N ILE A 157 0.53 -14.35 15.85
CA ILE A 157 0.79 -14.27 14.40
C ILE A 157 -0.26 -15.09 13.65
N TYR A 158 -0.47 -16.36 14.03
CA TYR A 158 -1.41 -17.25 13.36
C TYR A 158 -2.83 -16.65 13.31
N SER A 159 -3.30 -16.09 14.43
CA SER A 159 -4.59 -15.41 14.53
C SER A 159 -4.67 -14.18 13.62
N HIS A 160 -3.63 -13.35 13.58
CA HIS A 160 -3.56 -12.19 12.67
C HIS A 160 -3.60 -12.62 11.20
N ILE A 161 -2.89 -13.69 10.84
CA ILE A 161 -2.91 -14.23 9.48
C ILE A 161 -4.31 -14.74 9.13
N GLU A 162 -4.95 -15.52 10.01
CA GLU A 162 -6.31 -15.99 9.76
C GLU A 162 -7.31 -14.85 9.58
N GLN A 163 -7.20 -13.78 10.38
CA GLN A 163 -8.05 -12.60 10.24
C GLN A 163 -7.84 -11.93 8.88
N PHE A 164 -6.59 -11.78 8.44
CA PHE A 164 -6.25 -11.23 7.13
C PHE A 164 -6.87 -12.08 5.99
N LEU A 165 -6.69 -13.40 6.06
CA LEU A 165 -7.23 -14.33 5.06
C LEU A 165 -8.77 -14.34 5.04
N LYS A 166 -9.43 -14.30 6.21
CA LYS A 166 -10.90 -14.20 6.30
C LYS A 166 -11.43 -12.90 5.70
N MET A 167 -10.74 -11.78 5.90
CA MET A 167 -11.11 -10.51 5.26
C MET A 167 -11.02 -10.57 3.73
N LYS A 168 -10.14 -11.42 3.18
CA LYS A 168 -10.01 -11.63 1.74
C LYS A 168 -10.98 -12.66 1.17
N GLY A 169 -11.20 -13.78 1.88
CA GLY A 169 -12.12 -14.85 1.44
C GLY A 169 -13.61 -14.53 1.62
N GLY A 170 -13.97 -13.51 2.41
CA GLY A 170 -15.36 -13.12 2.69
C GLY A 170 -15.99 -12.14 1.70
N GLY A 171 -15.29 -11.74 0.64
CA GLY A 171 -15.79 -10.80 -0.38
C GLY A 171 -16.12 -11.49 -1.70
N GLY A 172 -17.23 -12.21 -1.74
CA GLY A 172 -17.85 -12.73 -2.97
C GLY A 172 -18.88 -11.75 -3.54
#